data_AF-A0A7J9KC85-F1
#
_entry.id   AF-A0A7J9KC85-F1
#
_cell.length_a   1.000
_cell.length_b   1.000
_cell.length_c   1.000
_cell.angle_alpha   90.00
_cell.angle_beta   90.00
_cell.angle_gamma   90.00
#
_symmetry.space_group_name_H-M   'P 1'
#
loop_
_entity.id
_entity.type
_entity.pdbx_description
1 polymer ?
#
loop_
_entity_poly.entity_id
_entity_poly.type
_entity_poly.pdbx_seq_one_letter_code
_entity_poly.pdbx_strand_id
1 'polypeptide(L)' 'MEKTSSALWKRLETLSVTKPLTNHLVLKQRLFTFRMNEGELFRDHISQFITLLKDLKNVK' A
#
# COMPACT_ATOMS: atom_id res chain seq x y z
N MET A 1 22.38 -8.83 -8.28
CA MET A 1 21.36 -8.41 -9.27
C MET A 1 20.13 -7.92 -8.49
N GLU A 2 20.25 -6.78 -7.79
CA GLU A 2 19.27 -6.35 -6.75
C GLU A 2 18.74 -4.93 -6.98
N LYS A 3 19.46 -4.08 -7.74
CA LYS A 3 19.10 -2.67 -7.97
C LYS A 3 17.86 -2.51 -8.86
N THR A 4 17.51 -3.55 -9.62
CA THR A 4 16.44 -3.50 -10.61
C THR A 4 15.06 -3.64 -9.98
N SER A 5 14.88 -4.49 -8.96
CA SER A 5 13.56 -4.74 -8.35
C SER A 5 13.01 -3.49 -7.65
N SER A 6 13.80 -2.88 -6.77
CA SER A 6 13.39 -1.65 -6.06
C SER A 6 13.20 -0.45 -7.01
N ALA A 7 14.05 -0.34 -8.04
CA ALA A 7 13.93 0.72 -9.04
C ALA A 7 12.71 0.54 -9.95
N LEU A 8 12.40 -0.70 -10.36
CA LEU A 8 11.18 -1.04 -11.08
C LEU A 8 9.95 -0.76 -10.23
N TRP A 9 10.02 -1.09 -8.94
CA TRP A 9 8.94 -0.84 -7.98
C TRP A 9 8.62 0.65 -7.83
N LYS A 10 9.64 1.51 -7.69
CA LYS A 10 9.47 2.97 -7.65
C LYS A 10 8.89 3.54 -8.95
N ARG A 11 9.35 3.05 -10.10
CA ARG A 11 8.81 3.48 -11.40
C ARG A 11 7.35 3.06 -11.55
N LEU A 12 7.00 1.86 -11.10
CA LEU A 12 5.62 1.39 -11.06
C LEU A 12 4.77 2.26 -10.12
N GLU A 13 5.28 2.58 -8.93
CA GLU A 13 4.60 3.45 -7.96
C GLU A 13 4.31 4.84 -8.55
N THR A 14 5.27 5.41 -9.29
CA THR A 14 5.09 6.72 -9.95
C THR A 14 4.07 6.67 -11.10
N LEU A 15 4.05 5.58 -11.88
CA LEU A 15 3.06 5.33 -12.93
C LEU A 15 1.69 4.88 -12.39
N SER A 16 1.62 4.41 -11.14
CA SER A 16 0.41 3.86 -10.53
C SER A 16 -0.56 4.91 -10.01
N VAL A 17 -0.05 6.10 -9.64
CA VAL A 17 -0.87 7.26 -9.24
C VAL A 17 -1.85 7.69 -10.34
N THR A 18 -1.58 7.31 -11.60
CA THR A 18 -2.36 7.69 -12.78
C THR A 18 -3.32 6.60 -13.30
N LYS A 19 -3.33 5.37 -12.74
CA LYS A 19 -4.22 4.28 -13.21
C LYS A 19 -4.90 3.49 -12.07
N PRO A 20 -6.25 3.42 -12.03
CA PRO A 20 -7.00 2.82 -10.92
C PRO A 20 -6.73 1.32 -10.71
N LEU A 21 -6.52 0.55 -11.77
CA LEU A 21 -6.24 -0.90 -11.69
C LEU A 21 -4.93 -1.23 -10.95
N THR A 22 -3.87 -0.47 -11.19
CA THR A 22 -2.59 -0.64 -10.48
C THR A 22 -2.71 -0.15 -9.03
N ASN A 23 -3.51 0.89 -8.80
CA ASN A 23 -3.79 1.41 -7.46
C ASN A 23 -4.48 0.37 -6.57
N HIS A 24 -5.45 -0.38 -7.10
CA HIS A 24 -6.09 -1.48 -6.37
C HIS A 24 -5.10 -2.61 -6.02
N LEU A 25 -4.22 -2.99 -6.94
CA LEU A 25 -3.20 -4.03 -6.71
C LEU A 25 -2.19 -3.60 -5.63
N VAL A 26 -1.72 -2.35 -5.69
CA VAL A 26 -0.80 -1.76 -4.71
C VAL A 26 -1.46 -1.68 -3.33
N LEU A 27 -2.72 -1.25 -3.25
CA LEU A 27 -3.47 -1.20 -1.97
C LEU A 27 -3.68 -2.60 -1.38
N LYS A 28 -4.00 -3.60 -2.22
CA LYS A 28 -4.07 -5.01 -1.78
C LYS A 28 -2.74 -5.48 -1.23
N GLN A 29 -1.64 -5.24 -1.94
CA GLN A 29 -0.32 -5.64 -1.47
C GLN A 29 0.03 -4.96 -0.15
N ARG A 30 -0.20 -3.64 -0.04
CA ARG A 30 0.02 -2.89 1.21
C ARG A 30 -0.81 -3.48 2.35
N LEU A 31 -2.08 -3.83 2.13
CA LEU A 31 -2.95 -4.50 3.12
C LEU A 31 -2.35 -5.82 3.60
N PHE A 32 -1.92 -6.70 2.68
CA PHE A 32 -1.36 -8.01 3.03
C PHE A 32 0.02 -7.93 3.69
N THR A 33 0.78 -6.87 3.43
CA THR A 33 2.05 -6.57 4.09
C THR A 33 1.89 -5.69 5.33
N PHE A 34 0.70 -5.17 5.60
CA PHE A 34 0.45 -4.28 6.73
C PHE A 34 0.58 -5.07 8.02
N ARG A 35 1.55 -4.69 8.84
CA ARG A 35 1.84 -5.33 10.12
C ARG A 35 2.08 -4.26 11.16
N MET A 36 1.62 -4.56 12.37
CA MET A 36 1.86 -3.68 13.52
C MET A 36 3.32 -3.82 13.96
N ASN A 37 3.98 -2.69 14.16
CA ASN A 37 5.34 -2.68 14.70
C ASN A 37 5.30 -2.73 16.23
N GLU A 38 6.35 -3.31 16.81
CA GLU A 38 6.50 -3.35 18.26
C GLU A 38 6.67 -1.91 18.80
N GLY A 39 5.90 -1.55 19.82
CA GLY A 39 5.84 -0.18 20.35
C GLY A 39 4.88 0.78 19.62
N GLU A 40 4.21 0.34 18.55
CA GLU A 40 3.14 1.13 17.92
C GLU A 40 1.89 1.15 18.81
N LEU A 41 1.18 2.28 18.84
CA LEU A 41 -0.11 2.36 19.53
C LEU A 41 -1.17 1.60 18.72
N PHE A 42 -1.80 0.61 19.36
CA PHE A 42 -2.84 -0.22 18.75
C PHE A 42 -3.96 0.60 18.09
N ARG A 43 -4.35 1.72 18.73
CA ARG A 43 -5.38 2.63 18.21
C ARG A 43 -4.95 3.27 16.88
N ASP A 44 -3.71 3.71 16.79
CA ASP A 44 -3.20 4.37 15.59
C ASP A 44 -3.03 3.36 14.46
N HIS A 45 -2.57 2.14 14.80
CA HIS A 45 -2.50 1.02 13.87
C HIS A 45 -3.87 0.67 13.27
N ILE A 46 -4.91 0.55 14.12
CA ILE A 46 -6.29 0.31 13.66
C ILE A 46 -6.80 1.46 12.79
N SER A 47 -6.52 2.70 13.15
CA SER A 47 -6.95 3.87 12.36
C SER A 47 -6.35 3.85 10.96
N GLN A 48 -5.06 3.54 10.84
CA GLN A 48 -4.37 3.37 9.56
C GLN A 48 -4.95 2.20 8.76
N PHE A 49 -5.22 1.07 9.41
CA PHE A 49 -5.84 -0.10 8.78
C PHE A 49 -7.23 0.22 8.20
N ILE A 50 -8.09 0.89 8.96
CA ILE A 50 -9.42 1.32 8.51
C ILE A 50 -9.33 2.27 7.32
N THR A 51 -8.34 3.16 7.31
CA THR A 51 -8.11 4.10 6.21
C THR A 51 -7.73 3.34 4.94
N LEU A 52 -6.83 2.37 5.05
CA LEU A 52 -6.40 1.53 3.93
C LEU A 52 -7.55 0.70 3.33
N LEU A 53 -8.49 0.22 4.17
CA LEU A 53 -9.71 -0.44 3.70
C LEU A 53 -10.67 0.51 2.96
N LYS A 54 -10.80 1.76 3.41
CA LYS A 54 -11.62 2.79 2.74
C LYS A 54 -11.05 3.12 1.37
N ASP A 55 -9.73 3.31 1.29
CA ASP A 55 -9.05 3.58 0.03
C ASP A 55 -9.26 2.44 -0.97
N LEU A 56 -9.17 1.19 -0.50
CA LEU A 56 -9.38 0.00 -1.33
C LEU A 56 -10.84 -0.10 -1.84
N LYS A 57 -11.82 0.31 -1.04
CA LYS A 57 -13.24 0.36 -1.43
C LYS A 57 -13.54 1.48 -2.44
N ASN A 58 -12.76 2.56 -2.41
CA ASN A 58 -12.97 3.73 -3.26
C ASN A 58 -12.32 3.62 -4.65
N VAL A 59 -11.44 2.63 -4.86
CA VAL A 59 -10.91 2.34 -6.20
C VAL A 59 -11.99 1.65 -7.02
N LYS A 60 -12.58 2.40 -7.97
CA LYS A 60 -13.63 1.96 -8.88
C LYS A 60 -13.07 1.29 -10.13
#